data_AF-A0A3L8BD62-F1
#
_entry.id   AF-A0A3L8BD62-F1
#
_cell.length_a   1.000
_cell.length_b   1.000
_cell.length_c   1.000
_cell.angle_alpha   90.00
_cell.angle_beta   90.00
_cell.angle_gamma   90.00
#
_symmetry.space_group_name_H-M   'P 1'
#
loop_
_entity.id
_entity.type
_entity.pdbx_description
1 polymer ?
#
loop_
_entity_poly.entity_id
_entity_poly.type
_entity_poly.pdbx_seq_one_letter_code
_entity_poly.pdbx_strand_id
1 'polypeptide(L)'
;MMARRKLPLIIGGTLILVVVLGIAVSYFLPSQEPTVTLPGISYSVEASNIGALLDFTEARDLLEQHLPGLAELRQINVARPLTLLDIQPYYPDLITDQRLQALDAELEMLEGSSVVVYTTGSTLVGVILDDPEARDIVDSYLPGFSTHPDIGQGRGFTLNFMQKFDRNTITDQVLANINADFEALAKKRAGLE
;
A
#
# COMPACT_ATOMS: atom_id res chain seq x y z
N MET A 1 -26.37 71.55 -6.91
CA MET A 1 -25.76 71.91 -8.21
C MET A 1 -24.89 70.74 -8.69
N MET A 2 -24.61 70.63 -9.99
CA MET A 2 -23.61 69.69 -10.55
C MET A 2 -22.18 70.28 -10.36
N ALA A 3 -21.04 69.64 -10.65
CA ALA A 3 -20.77 68.46 -11.51
C ALA A 3 -19.45 67.71 -11.16
N ARG A 4 -19.12 66.71 -12.00
CA ARG A 4 -17.82 65.98 -12.16
C ARG A 4 -16.63 66.95 -12.36
N ARG A 5 -15.32 66.61 -12.34
CA ARG A 5 -14.49 65.41 -12.69
C ARG A 5 -13.08 65.64 -12.01
N LYS A 6 -12.07 64.77 -11.88
CA LYS A 6 -11.59 63.55 -12.60
C LYS A 6 -10.86 62.59 -11.61
N LEU A 7 -10.27 61.49 -12.13
CA LEU A 7 -9.15 60.73 -11.57
C LEU A 7 -8.03 60.67 -12.64
N PRO A 8 -6.73 60.58 -12.28
CA PRO A 8 -5.95 59.39 -12.67
C PRO A 8 -4.76 59.00 -11.75
N LEU A 9 -4.71 57.70 -11.40
CA LEU A 9 -3.53 56.80 -11.33
C LEU A 9 -2.27 57.11 -10.46
N ILE A 10 -1.49 56.04 -10.19
CA ILE A 10 -0.22 55.98 -9.43
C ILE A 10 -0.46 56.26 -7.92
N ILE A 11 -0.03 55.47 -6.92
CA ILE A 11 1.05 54.47 -6.75
C ILE A 11 0.40 53.13 -6.27
N GLY A 12 0.88 51.91 -6.56
CA GLY A 12 2.09 51.52 -7.30
C GLY A 12 3.20 50.87 -6.45
N GLY A 13 2.91 50.13 -5.35
CA GLY A 13 3.99 49.65 -4.47
C GLY A 13 3.75 48.52 -3.45
N THR A 14 2.60 47.80 -3.44
CA THR A 14 2.25 46.95 -2.28
C THR A 14 1.73 45.52 -2.59
N LEU A 15 2.18 44.89 -3.70
CA LEU A 15 1.77 43.52 -4.07
C LEU A 15 2.92 42.58 -4.50
N ILE A 16 4.18 42.90 -4.17
CA ILE A 16 5.35 42.06 -4.52
C ILE A 16 6.18 41.72 -3.26
N LEU A 17 5.55 41.09 -2.27
CA LEU A 17 6.25 40.46 -1.13
C LEU A 17 5.67 39.10 -0.74
N VAL A 18 4.37 38.85 -0.98
CA VAL A 18 3.69 37.60 -0.58
C VAL A 18 4.07 36.42 -1.50
N VAL A 19 4.32 36.68 -2.78
CA VAL A 19 4.54 35.63 -3.81
C VAL A 19 5.84 34.84 -3.59
N VAL A 20 6.91 35.50 -3.11
CA VAL A 20 8.22 34.84 -2.93
C VAL A 20 8.18 33.82 -1.79
N LEU A 21 7.43 34.11 -0.71
CA LEU A 21 7.37 33.24 0.47
C LEU A 21 6.60 31.94 0.19
N GLY A 22 5.55 32.00 -0.63
CA GLY A 22 4.77 30.82 -1.02
C GLY A 22 5.56 29.80 -1.84
N ILE A 23 6.47 30.26 -2.69
CA ILE A 23 7.29 29.39 -3.55
C ILE A 23 8.29 28.57 -2.73
N ALA A 24 8.84 29.13 -1.65
CA ALA A 24 9.84 28.44 -0.81
C ALA A 24 9.28 27.19 -0.10
N VAL A 25 8.00 27.23 0.32
CA VAL A 25 7.32 26.10 0.98
C VAL A 25 7.10 24.94 -0.01
N SER A 26 6.75 25.26 -1.26
CA SER A 26 6.48 24.26 -2.31
C SER A 26 7.68 23.39 -2.70
N TYR A 27 8.91 23.82 -2.40
CA TYR A 27 10.14 23.04 -2.62
C TYR A 27 10.64 22.28 -1.38
N PHE A 28 10.04 22.51 -0.20
CA PHE A 28 10.42 21.86 1.06
C PHE A 28 9.44 20.79 1.54
N LEU A 29 8.23 20.76 1.00
CA LEU A 29 7.44 19.54 1.00
C LEU A 29 8.14 18.54 0.06
N PRO A 30 8.57 17.35 0.51
CA PRO A 30 8.89 16.30 -0.42
C PRO A 30 7.62 16.03 -1.24
N SER A 31 7.76 15.89 -2.56
CA SER A 31 6.67 15.35 -3.38
C SER A 31 6.22 14.05 -2.71
N GLN A 32 4.96 13.99 -2.30
CA GLN A 32 4.35 12.72 -1.93
C GLN A 32 4.23 11.93 -3.22
N GLU A 33 5.29 11.16 -3.52
CA GLU A 33 5.23 10.03 -4.43
C GLU A 33 3.95 9.28 -4.07
N PRO A 34 3.03 9.05 -5.03
CA PRO A 34 1.69 8.59 -4.73
C PRO A 34 1.80 7.33 -3.88
N THR A 35 1.17 7.31 -2.70
CA THR A 35 1.30 6.20 -1.77
C THR A 35 0.94 4.92 -2.51
N VAL A 36 1.98 4.15 -2.89
CA VAL A 36 1.80 2.85 -3.52
C VAL A 36 1.46 1.89 -2.40
N THR A 37 0.22 1.99 -1.96
CA THR A 37 -0.55 0.87 -1.45
C THR A 37 -0.68 -0.10 -2.62
N LEU A 38 0.34 -0.95 -2.81
CA LEU A 38 0.06 -2.30 -3.26
C LEU A 38 -1.06 -2.80 -2.33
N PRO A 39 -2.17 -3.34 -2.85
CA PRO A 39 -3.33 -3.65 -2.02
C PRO A 39 -2.88 -4.55 -0.87
N GLY A 40 -2.88 -4.00 0.36
CA GLY A 40 -2.63 -4.77 1.57
C GLY A 40 -3.68 -5.87 1.60
N ILE A 41 -3.26 -7.11 1.85
CA ILE A 41 -3.97 -8.28 1.33
C ILE A 41 -5.17 -8.62 2.24
N SER A 42 -6.20 -7.79 2.14
CA SER A 42 -7.56 -8.09 2.58
C SER A 42 -8.26 -8.82 1.46
N TYR A 43 -8.49 -10.11 1.69
CA TYR A 43 -9.32 -10.89 0.80
C TYR A 43 -10.76 -10.34 0.84
N SER A 44 -11.31 -10.04 -0.34
CA SER A 44 -12.67 -9.53 -0.52
C SER A 44 -13.15 -9.81 -1.94
N VAL A 45 -14.46 -9.91 -2.13
CA VAL A 45 -15.06 -10.29 -3.43
C VAL A 45 -14.92 -9.21 -4.50
N GLU A 46 -14.72 -7.94 -4.09
CA GLU A 46 -14.49 -6.79 -4.98
C GLU A 46 -13.03 -6.60 -5.37
N ALA A 47 -12.08 -6.73 -4.42
CA ALA A 47 -10.68 -6.37 -4.68
C ALA A 47 -9.77 -7.58 -5.00
N SER A 48 -10.19 -8.80 -4.67
CA SER A 48 -9.33 -9.98 -4.82
C SER A 48 -9.55 -10.72 -6.14
N ASN A 49 -8.45 -10.92 -6.85
CA ASN A 49 -8.40 -11.82 -7.99
C ASN A 49 -8.62 -13.27 -7.53
N ILE A 50 -9.40 -14.03 -8.31
CA ILE A 50 -9.75 -15.43 -8.04
C ILE A 50 -8.52 -16.30 -7.81
N GLY A 51 -7.40 -16.04 -8.50
CA GLY A 51 -6.15 -16.75 -8.29
C GLY A 51 -5.60 -16.58 -6.87
N ALA A 52 -5.64 -15.37 -6.31
CA ALA A 52 -5.17 -15.12 -4.95
C ALA A 52 -6.06 -15.78 -3.89
N LEU A 53 -7.39 -15.83 -4.13
CA LEU A 53 -8.34 -16.53 -3.28
C LEU A 53 -8.22 -18.07 -3.35
N LEU A 54 -7.79 -18.62 -4.49
CA LEU A 54 -7.59 -20.07 -4.68
C LEU A 54 -6.22 -20.57 -4.21
N ASP A 55 -5.19 -19.73 -4.25
CA ASP A 55 -3.84 -20.07 -3.82
C ASP A 55 -3.72 -20.06 -2.28
N PHE A 56 -4.44 -19.17 -1.59
CA PHE A 56 -4.58 -19.18 -0.13
C PHE A 56 -5.54 -20.28 0.29
N THR A 57 -5.11 -21.18 1.18
CA THR A 57 -5.89 -22.37 1.56
C THR A 57 -7.19 -22.00 2.27
N GLU A 58 -7.14 -21.06 3.20
CA GLU A 58 -8.25 -20.68 4.06
C GLU A 58 -9.33 -19.92 3.25
N ALA A 59 -8.93 -19.04 2.32
CA ALA A 59 -9.86 -18.41 1.39
C ALA A 59 -10.42 -19.41 0.36
N ARG A 60 -9.64 -20.39 -0.11
CA ARG A 60 -10.11 -21.45 -1.02
C ARG A 60 -11.15 -22.35 -0.34
N ASP A 61 -10.95 -22.66 0.93
CA ASP A 61 -11.88 -23.50 1.68
C ASP A 61 -13.20 -22.73 1.94
N LEU A 62 -13.16 -21.41 2.17
CA LEU A 62 -14.35 -20.55 2.13
C LEU A 62 -14.99 -20.44 0.73
N LEU A 63 -14.20 -20.40 -0.35
CA LEU A 63 -14.72 -20.44 -1.72
C LEU A 63 -15.51 -21.72 -1.98
N GLU A 64 -15.04 -22.89 -1.56
CA GLU A 64 -15.79 -24.14 -1.74
C GLU A 64 -17.04 -24.20 -0.81
N GLN A 65 -16.97 -23.62 0.38
CA GLN A 65 -18.13 -23.50 1.29
C GLN A 65 -19.27 -22.65 0.69
N HIS A 66 -18.94 -21.49 0.10
CA HIS A 66 -19.94 -20.53 -0.40
C HIS A 66 -20.26 -20.68 -1.89
N LEU A 67 -19.27 -21.05 -2.70
CA LEU A 67 -19.33 -21.17 -4.16
C LEU A 67 -18.88 -22.60 -4.61
N PRO A 68 -19.55 -23.68 -4.15
CA PRO A 68 -19.08 -25.05 -4.32
C PRO A 68 -18.87 -25.44 -5.80
N GLY A 69 -17.71 -25.99 -6.11
CA GLY A 69 -17.27 -26.35 -7.45
C GLY A 69 -16.66 -25.20 -8.27
N LEU A 70 -16.47 -24.00 -7.71
CA LEU A 70 -15.82 -22.87 -8.41
C LEU A 70 -14.40 -23.24 -8.87
N ALA A 71 -13.62 -23.91 -8.02
CA ALA A 71 -12.26 -24.35 -8.34
C ALA A 71 -12.20 -25.36 -9.50
N GLU A 72 -13.28 -26.14 -9.71
CA GLU A 72 -13.40 -27.16 -10.75
C GLU A 72 -13.94 -26.62 -12.08
N LEU A 73 -14.19 -25.30 -12.19
CA LEU A 73 -14.61 -24.70 -13.46
C LEU A 73 -13.53 -24.87 -14.53
N ARG A 74 -13.91 -25.42 -15.69
CA ARG A 74 -12.98 -25.69 -16.82
C ARG A 74 -12.16 -24.47 -17.27
N GLN A 75 -12.67 -23.25 -17.03
CA GLN A 75 -12.01 -21.99 -17.38
C GLN A 75 -11.40 -21.27 -16.16
N ILE A 76 -11.30 -21.90 -14.98
CA ILE A 76 -10.80 -21.26 -13.76
C ILE A 76 -9.41 -20.63 -13.96
N ASN A 77 -8.53 -21.31 -14.68
CA ASN A 77 -7.19 -20.81 -15.03
C ASN A 77 -7.19 -19.54 -15.91
N VAL A 78 -8.28 -19.28 -16.63
CA VAL A 78 -8.51 -18.05 -17.42
C VAL A 78 -9.17 -16.97 -16.55
N ALA A 79 -9.95 -17.36 -15.54
CA ALA A 79 -10.59 -16.48 -14.57
C ALA A 79 -9.67 -16.05 -13.40
N ARG A 80 -8.56 -16.76 -13.14
CA ARG A 80 -7.59 -16.43 -12.07
C ARG A 80 -7.16 -14.94 -11.97
N PRO A 81 -6.97 -14.17 -13.05
CA PRO A 81 -6.61 -12.74 -12.98
C PRO A 81 -7.83 -11.78 -12.93
N LEU A 82 -9.05 -12.30 -12.74
CA LEU A 82 -10.30 -11.54 -12.62
C LEU A 82 -10.87 -11.66 -11.20
N THR A 83 -11.77 -10.76 -10.82
CA THR A 83 -12.52 -10.81 -9.55
C THR A 83 -13.71 -11.77 -9.63
N LEU A 84 -14.34 -12.07 -8.49
CA LEU A 84 -15.59 -12.83 -8.46
C LEU A 84 -16.75 -12.06 -9.11
N LEU A 85 -16.77 -10.73 -9.00
CA LEU A 85 -17.75 -9.85 -9.64
C LEU A 85 -17.62 -9.86 -11.17
N ASP A 86 -16.40 -9.84 -11.71
CA ASP A 86 -16.16 -9.90 -13.17
C ASP A 86 -16.74 -11.15 -13.82
N ILE A 87 -16.68 -12.30 -13.12
CA ILE A 87 -17.20 -13.58 -13.65
C ILE A 87 -18.66 -13.85 -13.28
N GLN A 88 -19.24 -13.08 -12.35
CA GLN A 88 -20.62 -13.26 -11.89
C GLN A 88 -21.65 -13.38 -13.04
N PRO A 89 -21.62 -12.53 -14.10
CA PRO A 89 -22.60 -12.58 -15.18
C PRO A 89 -22.58 -13.89 -16.00
N TYR A 90 -21.49 -14.67 -15.91
CA TYR A 90 -21.33 -15.94 -16.62
C TYR A 90 -21.77 -17.16 -15.78
N TYR A 91 -21.88 -17.00 -14.45
CA TYR A 91 -22.21 -18.08 -13.51
C TYR A 91 -23.27 -17.67 -12.46
N PRO A 92 -24.40 -17.05 -12.84
CA PRO A 92 -25.34 -16.45 -11.88
C PRO A 92 -26.00 -17.44 -10.91
N ASP A 93 -26.14 -18.71 -11.29
CA ASP A 93 -26.68 -19.77 -10.40
C ASP A 93 -25.66 -20.22 -9.33
N LEU A 94 -24.36 -20.02 -9.59
CA LEU A 94 -23.27 -20.33 -8.66
C LEU A 94 -22.95 -19.11 -7.78
N ILE A 95 -22.76 -17.96 -8.41
CA ILE A 95 -22.24 -16.73 -7.81
C ILE A 95 -23.39 -15.75 -7.57
N THR A 96 -24.21 -16.02 -6.55
CA THR A 96 -25.31 -15.14 -6.17
C THR A 96 -24.83 -14.02 -5.24
N ASP A 97 -25.49 -12.87 -5.26
CA ASP A 97 -25.16 -11.72 -4.37
C ASP A 97 -25.15 -12.13 -2.89
N GLN A 98 -26.07 -13.02 -2.49
CA GLN A 98 -26.15 -13.58 -1.14
C GLN A 98 -24.91 -14.41 -0.77
N ARG A 99 -24.38 -15.21 -1.71
CA ARG A 99 -23.16 -16.01 -1.50
C ARG A 99 -21.93 -15.13 -1.47
N LEU A 100 -21.85 -14.13 -2.34
CA LEU A 100 -20.78 -13.13 -2.32
C LEU A 100 -20.77 -12.37 -0.99
N GLN A 101 -21.92 -11.87 -0.52
CA GLN A 101 -22.00 -11.15 0.75
C GLN A 101 -21.62 -12.01 1.97
N ALA A 102 -22.00 -13.29 1.98
CA ALA A 102 -21.62 -14.21 3.06
C ALA A 102 -20.12 -14.55 3.04
N LEU A 103 -19.58 -14.81 1.84
CA LEU A 103 -18.15 -15.03 1.62
C LEU A 103 -17.32 -13.80 2.02
N ASP A 104 -17.69 -12.60 1.59
CA ASP A 104 -16.97 -11.36 1.86
C ASP A 104 -16.82 -11.10 3.36
N ALA A 105 -17.91 -11.28 4.12
CA ALA A 105 -17.93 -11.13 5.56
C ALA A 105 -17.09 -12.19 6.32
N GLU A 106 -16.86 -13.38 5.74
CA GLU A 106 -15.94 -14.38 6.31
C GLU A 106 -14.48 -14.15 5.85
N LEU A 107 -14.26 -13.67 4.62
CA LEU A 107 -12.93 -13.26 4.13
C LEU A 107 -12.38 -12.08 4.94
N GLU A 108 -13.21 -11.08 5.29
CA GLU A 108 -12.83 -9.99 6.20
C GLU A 108 -12.33 -10.51 7.57
N MET A 109 -12.80 -11.68 8.03
CA MET A 109 -12.47 -12.25 9.34
C MET A 109 -11.30 -13.26 9.33
N LEU A 110 -10.72 -13.61 8.18
CA LEU A 110 -9.59 -14.54 8.13
C LEU A 110 -8.33 -13.97 8.79
N GLU A 111 -7.67 -14.74 9.66
CA GLU A 111 -6.30 -14.44 10.09
C GLU A 111 -5.37 -14.55 8.87
N GLY A 112 -5.04 -13.40 8.26
CA GLY A 112 -4.39 -13.31 6.96
C GLY A 112 -5.00 -12.26 6.03
N SER A 113 -6.26 -11.85 6.23
CA SER A 113 -6.95 -10.78 5.47
C SER A 113 -6.47 -9.36 5.79
N SER A 114 -5.27 -9.22 6.31
CA SER A 114 -4.66 -7.93 6.66
C SER A 114 -3.13 -8.00 6.59
N VAL A 115 -2.58 -8.88 5.75
CA VAL A 115 -1.13 -8.99 5.57
C VAL A 115 -0.55 -7.67 5.06
N VAL A 116 0.21 -7.02 5.95
CA VAL A 116 0.89 -5.76 5.69
C VAL A 116 2.14 -6.04 4.86
N VAL A 117 2.07 -5.75 3.56
CA VAL A 117 3.24 -5.77 2.68
C VAL A 117 4.06 -4.50 2.94
N TYR A 118 5.16 -4.65 3.68
CA TYR A 118 6.11 -3.55 3.90
C TYR A 118 6.92 -3.28 2.63
N THR A 119 7.26 -2.01 2.39
CA THR A 119 8.24 -1.65 1.34
C THR A 119 9.22 -0.61 1.86
N THR A 120 10.45 -0.63 1.36
CA THR A 120 11.48 0.36 1.71
C THR A 120 11.15 1.77 1.20
N GLY A 121 10.30 1.86 0.17
CA GLY A 121 9.91 3.11 -0.48
C GLY A 121 8.75 3.83 0.20
N SER A 122 7.67 3.10 0.54
CA SER A 122 6.40 3.66 1.04
C SER A 122 6.15 3.45 2.54
N THR A 123 6.76 2.46 3.18
CA THR A 123 6.55 2.21 4.61
C THR A 123 7.50 3.05 5.47
N LEU A 124 6.96 3.68 6.52
CA LEU A 124 7.76 4.38 7.52
C LEU A 124 8.56 3.39 8.38
N VAL A 125 9.82 3.73 8.67
CA VAL A 125 10.73 2.98 9.53
C VAL A 125 10.09 2.67 10.89
N GLY A 126 9.30 3.58 11.47
CA GLY A 126 8.58 3.31 12.72
C GLY A 126 7.62 2.12 12.63
N VAL A 127 6.88 1.99 11.53
CA VAL A 127 5.92 0.90 11.30
C VAL A 127 6.65 -0.44 11.06
N ILE A 128 7.79 -0.41 10.37
CA ILE A 128 8.63 -1.59 10.16
C ILE A 128 9.23 -2.08 11.49
N LEU A 129 9.74 -1.17 12.32
CA LEU A 129 10.46 -1.52 13.56
C LEU A 129 9.53 -1.92 14.72
N ASP A 130 8.23 -1.59 14.64
CA ASP A 130 7.23 -2.03 15.62
C ASP A 130 6.76 -3.48 15.38
N ASP A 131 6.97 -4.01 14.17
CA ASP A 131 6.82 -5.43 13.86
C ASP A 131 8.14 -6.18 14.09
N PRO A 132 8.19 -7.24 14.92
CA PRO A 132 9.44 -7.92 15.24
C PRO A 132 10.04 -8.70 14.07
N GLU A 133 9.23 -9.33 13.20
CA GLU A 133 9.76 -10.08 12.05
C GLU A 133 10.29 -9.12 10.98
N ALA A 134 9.57 -8.02 10.72
CA ALA A 134 10.00 -7.02 9.74
C ALA A 134 11.23 -6.21 10.22
N ARG A 135 11.34 -5.92 11.53
CA ARG A 135 12.56 -5.38 12.14
C ARG A 135 13.75 -6.32 11.92
N ASP A 136 13.58 -7.61 12.23
CA ASP A 136 14.68 -8.57 12.22
C ASP A 136 15.17 -8.83 10.77
N ILE A 137 14.30 -8.70 9.76
CA ILE A 137 14.70 -8.61 8.33
C ILE A 137 15.59 -7.39 8.09
N VAL A 138 15.20 -6.19 8.55
CA VAL A 138 16.01 -4.97 8.34
C VAL A 138 17.37 -5.07 9.03
N ASP A 139 17.44 -5.54 10.27
CA ASP A 139 18.71 -5.70 10.99
C ASP A 139 19.62 -6.80 10.38
N SER A 140 19.05 -7.79 9.69
CA SER A 140 19.82 -8.79 8.92
C SER A 140 20.67 -8.14 7.81
N TYR A 141 20.12 -7.13 7.13
CA TYR A 141 20.82 -6.39 6.07
C TYR A 141 21.52 -5.11 6.54
N LEU A 142 21.08 -4.52 7.65
CA LEU A 142 21.61 -3.29 8.24
C LEU A 142 21.94 -3.52 9.74
N PRO A 143 23.02 -4.23 10.09
CA PRO A 143 23.27 -4.69 11.46
C PRO A 143 23.25 -3.58 12.52
N GLY A 144 22.30 -3.68 13.45
CA GLY A 144 22.13 -2.74 14.56
C GLY A 144 21.28 -1.50 14.26
N PHE A 145 20.72 -1.38 13.05
CA PHE A 145 19.89 -0.25 12.62
C PHE A 145 18.72 0.02 13.57
N SER A 146 17.98 -1.02 13.99
CA SER A 146 16.85 -0.87 14.93
C SER A 146 17.27 -0.36 16.32
N THR A 147 18.55 -0.52 16.67
CA THR A 147 19.13 -0.15 17.97
C THR A 147 19.96 1.13 17.93
N HIS A 148 20.10 1.77 16.76
CA HIS A 148 20.93 2.97 16.61
C HIS A 148 20.42 4.12 17.51
N PRO A 149 21.27 4.89 18.21
CA PRO A 149 20.82 5.91 19.16
C PRO A 149 19.81 6.92 18.59
N ASP A 150 20.00 7.30 17.32
CA ASP A 150 19.12 8.25 16.61
C ASP A 150 17.91 7.61 15.93
N ILE A 151 17.68 6.29 16.05
CA ILE A 151 16.62 5.59 15.30
C ILE A 151 15.23 6.18 15.58
N GLY A 152 15.00 6.68 16.80
CA GLY A 152 13.77 7.38 17.18
C GLY A 152 13.47 8.61 16.31
N GLN A 153 14.50 9.30 15.81
CA GLN A 153 14.37 10.40 14.83
C GLN A 153 14.08 9.85 13.43
N GLY A 154 14.67 8.71 13.08
CA GLY A 154 14.52 8.05 11.78
C GLY A 154 13.14 7.43 11.53
N ARG A 155 12.40 7.05 12.60
CA ARG A 155 11.08 6.40 12.53
C ARG A 155 10.03 7.13 11.68
N GLY A 156 10.14 8.46 11.53
CA GLY A 156 9.22 9.28 10.73
C GLY A 156 9.46 9.30 9.22
N PHE A 157 10.41 8.52 8.69
CA PHE A 157 10.79 8.49 7.28
C PHE A 157 10.82 7.05 6.74
N THR A 158 10.99 6.88 5.42
CA THR A 158 11.13 5.56 4.77
C THR A 158 12.60 5.16 4.59
N LEU A 159 12.90 3.88 4.34
CA LEU A 159 14.29 3.41 4.17
C LEU A 159 14.96 4.01 2.91
N ASN A 160 14.20 4.21 1.82
CA ASN A 160 14.65 4.95 0.63
C ASN A 160 14.97 6.43 0.94
N PHE A 161 14.32 7.02 1.96
CA PHE A 161 14.70 8.35 2.43
C PHE A 161 15.97 8.31 3.29
N MET A 162 16.11 7.30 4.17
CA MET A 162 17.30 7.11 5.02
C MET A 162 18.59 6.90 4.21
N GLN A 163 18.52 6.22 3.06
CA GLN A 163 19.63 6.11 2.10
C GLN A 163 20.29 7.45 1.77
N LYS A 164 19.54 8.57 1.78
CA LYS A 164 20.07 9.88 1.40
C LYS A 164 21.17 10.37 2.36
N PHE A 165 21.22 9.84 3.59
CA PHE A 165 22.22 10.15 4.62
C PHE A 165 23.37 9.14 4.65
N ASP A 166 23.10 7.85 4.40
CA ASP A 166 24.14 6.82 4.23
C ASP A 166 23.87 5.92 3.01
N ARG A 167 24.43 6.33 1.86
CA ARG A 167 24.38 5.58 0.60
C ARG A 167 25.36 4.41 0.53
N ASN A 168 26.32 4.35 1.45
CA ASN A 168 27.36 3.32 1.44
C ASN A 168 26.87 2.05 2.14
N THR A 169 26.11 2.21 3.22
CA THR A 169 25.48 1.10 3.94
C THR A 169 24.11 0.77 3.33
N ILE A 170 23.24 1.77 3.13
CA ILE A 170 21.87 1.58 2.62
C ILE A 170 21.88 1.64 1.08
N THR A 171 22.53 0.67 0.46
CA THR A 171 22.64 0.57 -1.01
C THR A 171 21.32 0.18 -1.69
N ASP A 172 21.16 0.48 -2.97
CA ASP A 172 19.98 0.08 -3.76
C ASP A 172 19.77 -1.45 -3.75
N GLN A 173 20.85 -2.24 -3.72
CA GLN A 173 20.79 -3.70 -3.62
C GLN A 173 20.30 -4.16 -2.24
N VAL A 174 20.71 -3.50 -1.16
CA VAL A 174 20.21 -3.78 0.19
C VAL A 174 18.71 -3.47 0.27
N LEU A 175 18.27 -2.33 -0.27
CA LEU A 175 16.86 -1.97 -0.34
C LEU A 175 16.05 -2.98 -1.18
N ALA A 176 16.56 -3.41 -2.33
CA ALA A 176 15.92 -4.42 -3.16
C ALA A 176 15.77 -5.77 -2.43
N ASN A 177 16.81 -6.22 -1.71
CA ASN A 177 16.76 -7.45 -0.93
C ASN A 177 15.73 -7.38 0.22
N ILE A 178 15.71 -6.27 0.96
CA ILE A 178 14.73 -6.04 2.05
C ILE A 178 13.29 -6.10 1.52
N ASN A 179 13.00 -5.55 0.33
CA ASN A 179 11.67 -5.66 -0.28
C ASN A 179 11.32 -7.11 -0.65
N ALA A 180 12.27 -7.91 -1.12
CA ALA A 180 12.04 -9.33 -1.44
C ALA A 180 11.74 -10.16 -0.18
N ASP A 181 12.47 -9.93 0.91
CA ASP A 181 12.22 -10.61 2.19
C ASP A 181 10.91 -10.13 2.85
N PHE A 182 10.49 -8.88 2.65
CA PHE A 182 9.16 -8.41 3.03
C PHE A 182 8.04 -9.06 2.19
N GLU A 183 8.28 -9.31 0.90
CA GLU A 183 7.34 -10.05 0.03
C GLU A 183 7.22 -11.52 0.46
N ALA A 184 8.32 -12.16 0.87
CA ALA A 184 8.32 -13.51 1.44
C ALA A 184 7.60 -13.55 2.80
N LEU A 185 7.92 -12.61 3.72
CA LEU A 185 7.23 -12.47 5.00
C LEU A 185 5.71 -12.29 4.82
N ALA A 186 5.30 -11.53 3.80
CA ALA A 186 3.90 -11.38 3.44
C ALA A 186 3.27 -12.71 2.96
N LYS A 187 3.91 -13.42 2.01
CA LYS A 187 3.42 -14.73 1.51
C LYS A 187 3.31 -15.76 2.64
N LYS A 188 4.33 -15.89 3.48
CA LYS A 188 4.34 -16.72 4.69
C LYS A 188 3.15 -16.41 5.61
N ARG A 189 2.89 -15.12 5.88
CA ARG A 189 1.76 -14.66 6.71
C ARG A 189 0.39 -14.82 6.02
N ALA A 190 0.37 -15.00 4.70
CA ALA A 190 -0.80 -15.31 3.88
C ALA A 190 -0.93 -16.81 3.54
N GLY A 191 -0.17 -17.70 4.19
CA GLY A 191 -0.25 -19.15 3.94
C GLY A 191 0.16 -19.60 2.53
N LEU A 192 1.00 -18.82 1.84
CA LEU A 192 1.43 -19.05 0.45
C LEU A 192 2.85 -19.64 0.31
N GLU A 193 3.50 -20.07 1.40
CA GLU A 193 4.85 -20.67 1.45
C GLU A 193 4.90 -21.99 2.24
#